data_AF-A0A6L7A0U7-F1
#
_entry.id   AF-A0A6L7A0U7-F1
#
_cell.length_a   1.000
_cell.length_b   1.000
_cell.length_c   1.000
_cell.angle_alpha   90.00
_cell.angle_beta   90.00
_cell.angle_gamma   90.00
#
_symmetry.space_group_name_H-M   'P 1'
#
loop_
_entity.id
_entity.type
_entity.pdbx_description
1 polymer ?
#
loop_
_entity_poly.entity_id
_entity_poly.type
_entity_poly.pdbx_seq_one_letter_code
_entity_poly.pdbx_strand_id
1 'polypeptide(L)'
;MSEKHPGPLVVEGKLTDAERMKLESNYLRGTIEEDLNDGLTGGFKGDNFLLIRFHGMYQQDDRDIRAERAEQKLEPRHAMLLRCRLPGGVITTKQWQAIDIFAGENTIYGSIRLTNRQTFQFHGILKKNVKPVHQMLHSVGLDALATANDMNRNVLCTSNPYESQLHAEAYEWAKKISEHLLPRTRAYAEIWLDQEKVATTDEEPILGQTYLPRKFKTTVVIPPQNDIDLHANDMNFVAIAENGKLVGFNLLVGGGLSIEHGNKKTYARTASEFGYLPLEHTLAVAEAVVTT
;
A
#
# COMPACT_ATOMS: atom_id res chain seq x y z
N MET A 1 20.83 10.36 23.75
CA MET A 1 21.36 10.43 22.38
C MET A 1 22.63 9.61 22.32
N SER A 2 22.77 8.70 21.37
CA SER A 2 24.01 7.94 21.17
C SER A 2 25.09 8.90 20.68
N GLU A 3 26.17 9.09 21.46
CA GLU A 3 27.31 9.96 21.12
C GLU A 3 28.01 9.56 19.82
N LYS A 4 27.71 8.38 19.26
CA LYS A 4 28.37 7.87 18.05
C LYS A 4 27.96 8.56 16.75
N HIS A 5 26.79 9.20 16.67
CA HIS A 5 26.32 9.86 15.44
C HIS A 5 25.52 11.14 15.77
N PRO A 6 26.19 12.26 16.12
CA PRO A 6 25.52 13.53 16.38
C PRO A 6 25.24 14.24 15.04
N GLY A 7 24.12 13.89 14.40
CA GLY A 7 23.65 14.50 13.17
C GLY A 7 22.43 13.77 12.62
N PRO A 8 21.65 14.38 11.70
CA PRO A 8 20.61 13.64 10.99
C PRO A 8 21.23 12.42 10.30
N LEU A 9 20.55 11.27 10.35
CA LEU A 9 20.94 10.05 9.65
C LEU A 9 20.71 10.26 8.14
N VAL A 10 21.58 11.04 7.50
CA VAL A 10 21.55 11.25 6.05
C VAL A 10 22.22 10.05 5.39
N VAL A 11 21.43 9.22 4.72
CA VAL A 11 21.97 8.16 3.87
C VAL A 11 22.53 8.80 2.61
N GLU A 12 23.83 9.08 2.60
CA GLU A 12 24.54 9.59 1.44
C GLU A 12 24.67 8.51 0.36
N GLY A 13 24.18 8.78 -0.85
CA GLY A 13 24.24 7.85 -1.96
C GLY A 13 23.62 8.39 -3.24
N LYS A 14 23.94 7.75 -4.37
CA LYS A 14 23.29 8.06 -5.64
C LYS A 14 21.82 7.65 -5.55
N LEU A 15 20.92 8.61 -5.73
CA LEU A 15 19.49 8.35 -5.78
C LEU A 15 19.17 7.37 -6.92
N THR A 16 18.20 6.49 -6.66
CA THR A 16 17.70 5.59 -7.70
C THR A 16 16.87 6.36 -8.71
N ASP A 17 16.72 5.82 -9.93
CA ASP A 17 15.88 6.44 -10.96
C ASP A 17 14.40 6.57 -10.53
N ALA A 18 13.96 5.72 -9.59
CA ALA A 18 12.62 5.84 -9.00
C ALA A 18 12.42 7.15 -8.24
N GLU A 19 13.48 7.72 -7.63
CA GLU A 19 13.40 9.02 -6.95
C GLU A 19 13.17 10.16 -7.94
N ARG A 20 13.87 10.13 -9.09
CA ARG A 20 13.64 11.07 -10.20
C ARG A 20 12.18 10.99 -10.66
N MET A 21 11.72 9.77 -10.96
CA MET A 21 10.36 9.55 -11.45
C MET A 21 9.31 10.07 -10.46
N LYS A 22 9.49 9.86 -9.15
CA LYS A 22 8.57 10.37 -8.12
C LYS A 22 8.52 11.90 -8.14
N LEU A 23 9.67 12.56 -8.18
CA LEU A 23 9.78 14.03 -8.24
C LEU A 23 9.14 14.61 -9.51
N GLU A 24 9.41 14.01 -10.67
CA GLU A 24 8.92 14.46 -11.97
C GLU A 24 7.45 14.08 -12.23
N SER A 25 6.86 13.19 -11.42
CA SER A 25 5.49 12.70 -11.60
C SER A 25 4.40 13.73 -11.30
N ASN A 26 4.74 14.91 -10.75
CA ASN A 26 3.75 15.89 -10.31
C ASN A 26 2.69 15.27 -9.36
N TYR A 27 3.16 14.77 -8.21
CA TYR A 27 2.34 14.12 -7.18
C TYR A 27 1.57 12.90 -7.70
N LEU A 28 2.26 12.00 -8.38
CA LEU A 28 1.75 10.73 -8.89
C LEU A 28 0.87 10.79 -10.14
N ARG A 29 0.84 11.91 -10.86
CA ARG A 29 0.10 12.02 -12.13
C ARG A 29 0.86 11.38 -13.29
N GLY A 30 2.11 11.79 -13.48
CA GLY A 30 2.94 11.45 -14.62
C GLY A 30 2.20 11.69 -15.94
N THR A 31 2.31 10.74 -16.86
CA THR A 31 1.58 10.73 -18.13
C THR A 31 0.57 9.58 -18.20
N ILE A 32 0.07 9.11 -17.05
CA ILE A 32 -0.83 7.95 -16.98
C ILE A 32 -2.10 8.19 -17.82
N GLU A 33 -2.68 9.39 -17.76
CA GLU A 33 -3.90 9.75 -18.49
C GLU A 33 -3.70 9.65 -20.02
N GLU A 34 -2.55 10.10 -20.53
CA GLU A 34 -2.18 9.97 -21.94
C GLU A 34 -2.00 8.50 -22.33
N ASP A 35 -1.30 7.74 -21.49
CA ASP A 35 -1.02 6.31 -21.71
C ASP A 35 -2.30 5.47 -21.71
N LEU A 36 -3.31 5.79 -20.89
CA LEU A 36 -4.61 5.11 -20.91
C LEU A 36 -5.34 5.25 -22.26
N ASN A 37 -5.07 6.31 -23.01
CA ASN A 37 -5.64 6.54 -24.34
C ASN A 37 -4.80 5.92 -25.47
N ASP A 38 -3.64 5.35 -25.15
CA ASP A 38 -2.80 4.64 -26.12
C ASP A 38 -3.32 3.22 -26.40
N GLY A 39 -3.91 3.05 -27.57
CA GLY A 39 -4.41 1.76 -28.07
C GLY A 39 -3.37 0.85 -28.72
N LEU A 40 -2.09 1.26 -28.80
CA LEU A 40 -1.03 0.48 -29.47
C LEU A 40 -0.50 -0.69 -28.65
N THR A 41 -0.65 -0.65 -27.32
CA THR A 41 -0.16 -1.71 -26.41
C THR A 41 -1.13 -1.95 -25.26
N GLY A 42 -1.21 -3.21 -24.82
CA GLY A 42 -1.91 -3.57 -23.59
C GLY A 42 -1.23 -3.15 -22.28
N GLY A 43 -0.01 -2.57 -22.34
CA GLY A 43 0.78 -2.17 -21.18
C GLY A 43 0.92 -0.65 -21.01
N PHE A 44 1.61 -0.24 -19.94
CA PHE A 44 2.06 1.13 -19.66
C PHE A 44 3.52 1.30 -20.07
N LYS A 45 3.88 2.51 -20.51
CA LYS A 45 5.20 2.83 -21.06
C LYS A 45 6.07 3.63 -20.07
N GLY A 46 7.38 3.47 -20.18
CA GLY A 46 8.36 4.25 -19.43
C GLY A 46 8.08 4.26 -17.92
N ASP A 47 8.09 5.46 -17.34
CA ASP A 47 7.89 5.68 -15.91
C ASP A 47 6.51 5.24 -15.41
N ASN A 48 5.48 5.22 -16.28
CA ASN A 48 4.12 4.81 -15.90
C ASN A 48 4.09 3.36 -15.40
N PHE A 49 4.96 2.47 -15.91
CA PHE A 49 5.07 1.10 -15.41
C PHE A 49 5.36 1.01 -13.91
N LEU A 50 6.16 1.95 -13.38
CA LEU A 50 6.44 2.07 -11.95
C LEU A 50 5.40 2.96 -11.25
N LEU A 51 4.92 4.01 -11.91
CA LEU A 51 4.02 4.98 -11.31
C LEU A 51 2.65 4.40 -10.96
N ILE A 52 2.08 3.53 -11.81
CA ILE A 52 0.80 2.85 -11.54
C ILE A 52 0.82 2.01 -10.25
N ARG A 53 2.01 1.68 -9.71
CA ARG A 53 2.14 1.00 -8.42
C ARG A 53 1.72 1.88 -7.26
N PHE A 54 1.85 3.20 -7.36
CA PHE A 54 1.30 4.11 -6.35
C PHE A 54 -0.23 4.16 -6.38
N HIS A 55 -0.82 3.79 -7.52
CA HIS A 55 -2.26 3.61 -7.74
C HIS A 55 -2.69 2.15 -7.58
N GLY A 56 -1.89 1.36 -6.86
CA GLY A 56 -2.24 0.00 -6.43
C GLY A 56 -2.16 -1.08 -7.50
N MET A 57 -1.52 -0.81 -8.62
CA MET A 57 -1.44 -1.75 -9.74
C MET A 57 -0.04 -2.28 -10.00
N TYR A 58 0.04 -3.51 -10.50
CA TYR A 58 1.24 -4.03 -11.14
C TYR A 58 0.87 -4.50 -12.53
N GLN A 59 1.52 -3.93 -13.54
CA GLN A 59 1.51 -4.56 -14.85
C GLN A 59 2.31 -5.86 -14.79
N GLN A 60 1.67 -6.91 -15.29
CA GLN A 60 2.20 -8.24 -15.44
C GLN A 60 2.02 -8.65 -16.90
N ASP A 61 2.60 -9.78 -17.24
CA ASP A 61 2.32 -10.48 -18.47
C ASP A 61 2.26 -11.99 -18.19
N ASP A 62 1.49 -12.69 -19.01
CA ASP A 62 1.36 -14.13 -18.92
C ASP A 62 2.66 -14.81 -19.38
N ARG A 63 3.41 -15.35 -18.41
CA ARG A 63 4.71 -15.98 -18.62
C ARG A 63 4.59 -17.35 -19.28
N ASP A 64 3.44 -18.01 -19.22
CA ASP A 64 3.25 -19.35 -19.76
C ASP A 64 3.19 -19.30 -21.29
N ILE A 65 2.62 -18.23 -21.85
CA ILE A 65 2.51 -18.02 -23.31
C ILE A 65 3.51 -17.00 -23.87
N ARG A 66 4.38 -16.41 -23.02
CA ARG A 66 5.31 -15.34 -23.45
C ARG A 66 6.21 -15.78 -24.61
N ALA A 67 6.78 -16.98 -24.53
CA ALA A 67 7.69 -17.51 -25.54
C ALA A 67 6.99 -17.71 -26.90
N GLU A 68 5.80 -18.33 -26.88
CA GLU A 68 4.97 -18.54 -28.07
C GLU A 68 4.60 -17.21 -28.74
N ARG A 69 4.17 -16.22 -27.95
CA ARG A 69 3.83 -14.89 -28.47
C ARG A 69 5.03 -14.18 -29.09
N ALA A 70 6.21 -14.30 -28.47
CA ALA A 70 7.44 -13.73 -29.00
C ALA A 70 7.82 -14.35 -30.36
N GLU A 71 7.66 -15.68 -30.52
CA GLU A 71 7.87 -16.37 -31.81
C GLU A 71 6.92 -15.85 -32.90
N GLN A 72 5.67 -15.56 -32.52
CA GLN A 72 4.67 -14.94 -33.40
C GLN A 72 4.87 -13.42 -33.59
N LYS A 73 5.92 -12.82 -33.01
CA LYS A 73 6.20 -11.37 -33.01
C LYS A 73 5.05 -10.54 -32.40
N LEU A 74 4.29 -11.11 -31.48
CA LEU A 74 3.25 -10.44 -30.72
C LEU A 74 3.82 -9.83 -29.44
N GLU A 75 3.25 -8.72 -28.98
CA GLU A 75 3.56 -8.18 -27.66
C GLU A 75 3.20 -9.17 -26.54
N PRO A 76 3.88 -9.16 -25.38
CA PRO A 76 3.46 -9.93 -24.22
C PRO A 76 1.99 -9.66 -23.87
N ARG A 77 1.28 -10.68 -23.39
CA ARG A 77 -0.12 -10.51 -22.99
C ARG A 77 -0.19 -9.74 -21.67
N HIS A 78 -0.16 -8.42 -21.76
CA HIS A 78 -0.19 -7.54 -20.60
C HIS A 78 -1.55 -7.55 -19.90
N ALA A 79 -1.49 -7.58 -18.57
CA ALA A 79 -2.65 -7.38 -17.71
C ALA A 79 -2.20 -6.83 -16.35
N MET A 80 -3.13 -6.22 -15.64
CA MET A 80 -2.89 -5.57 -14.37
C MET A 80 -3.39 -6.46 -13.24
N LEU A 81 -2.53 -6.61 -12.24
CA LEU A 81 -2.94 -6.94 -10.89
C LEU A 81 -3.33 -5.63 -10.21
N LEU A 82 -4.51 -5.58 -9.57
CA LEU A 82 -4.91 -4.47 -8.71
C LEU A 82 -5.03 -4.96 -7.27
N ARG A 83 -4.56 -4.16 -6.31
CA ARG A 83 -4.69 -4.42 -4.88
C ARG A 83 -5.47 -3.29 -4.21
N CYS A 84 -6.44 -3.66 -3.37
CA CYS A 84 -7.23 -2.71 -2.59
C CYS A 84 -6.51 -2.27 -1.30
N ARG A 85 -6.81 -1.06 -0.83
CA ARG A 85 -6.52 -0.61 0.53
C ARG A 85 -7.72 -1.00 1.40
N LEU A 86 -7.46 -1.70 2.51
CA LEU A 86 -8.50 -2.31 3.33
C LEU A 86 -7.99 -2.45 4.78
N PRO A 87 -7.90 -1.36 5.56
CA PRO A 87 -7.32 -1.40 6.90
C PRO A 87 -8.01 -2.47 7.77
N GLY A 88 -7.21 -3.28 8.46
CA GLY A 88 -7.70 -4.40 9.27
C GLY A 88 -8.41 -5.53 8.52
N GLY A 89 -8.49 -5.47 7.19
CA GLY A 89 -9.21 -6.47 6.37
C GLY A 89 -10.72 -6.46 6.52
N VAL A 90 -11.28 -5.43 7.13
CA VAL A 90 -12.73 -5.32 7.32
C VAL A 90 -13.39 -4.95 6.00
N ILE A 91 -14.24 -5.83 5.50
CA ILE A 91 -15.02 -5.63 4.27
C ILE A 91 -16.50 -5.88 4.54
N THR A 92 -17.35 -4.99 4.04
CA THR A 92 -18.81 -5.16 4.14
C THR A 92 -19.32 -6.17 3.12
N THR A 93 -20.49 -6.75 3.38
CA THR A 93 -21.13 -7.70 2.43
C THR A 93 -21.40 -7.06 1.07
N LYS A 94 -21.80 -5.78 1.03
CA LYS A 94 -22.01 -5.01 -0.20
C LYS A 94 -20.71 -4.85 -1.01
N GLN A 95 -19.61 -4.50 -0.32
CA GLN A 95 -18.29 -4.42 -0.96
C GLN A 95 -17.84 -5.78 -1.49
N TRP A 96 -18.06 -6.86 -0.73
CA TRP A 96 -17.74 -8.22 -1.15
C TRP A 96 -18.48 -8.63 -2.43
N GLN A 97 -19.79 -8.37 -2.51
CA GLN A 97 -20.58 -8.66 -3.72
C GLN A 97 -20.08 -7.88 -4.94
N ALA A 98 -19.73 -6.61 -4.77
CA ALA A 98 -19.22 -5.80 -5.88
C ALA A 98 -17.88 -6.32 -6.42
N ILE A 99 -16.96 -6.73 -5.54
CA ILE A 99 -15.66 -7.27 -5.97
C ILE A 99 -15.79 -8.66 -6.60
N ASP A 100 -16.75 -9.47 -6.15
CA ASP A 100 -17.05 -10.80 -6.70
C ASP A 100 -17.55 -10.71 -8.15
N ILE A 101 -18.54 -9.84 -8.39
CA ILE A 101 -19.06 -9.56 -9.73
C ILE A 101 -17.94 -9.06 -10.65
N PHE A 102 -17.16 -8.07 -10.19
CA PHE A 102 -16.07 -7.52 -10.99
C PHE A 102 -14.99 -8.57 -11.33
N ALA A 103 -14.63 -9.43 -10.37
CA ALA A 103 -13.69 -10.51 -10.61
C ALA A 103 -14.17 -11.41 -11.75
N GLY A 104 -15.42 -11.89 -11.67
CA GLY A 104 -16.00 -12.81 -12.65
C GLY A 104 -16.16 -12.21 -14.05
N GLU A 105 -16.56 -10.94 -14.14
CA GLU A 105 -16.94 -10.32 -15.42
C GLU A 105 -15.81 -9.55 -16.11
N ASN A 106 -14.85 -9.01 -15.35
CA ASN A 106 -13.91 -8.01 -15.88
C ASN A 106 -12.43 -8.40 -15.77
N THR A 107 -12.14 -9.60 -15.28
CA THR A 107 -10.78 -10.13 -15.14
C THR A 107 -10.58 -11.41 -15.94
N ILE A 108 -9.36 -11.65 -16.41
CA ILE A 108 -9.03 -12.88 -17.18
C ILE A 108 -9.22 -14.14 -16.33
N TYR A 109 -8.94 -14.08 -15.02
CA TYR A 109 -8.85 -15.26 -14.17
C TYR A 109 -10.12 -15.53 -13.34
N GLY A 110 -11.05 -14.58 -13.23
CA GLY A 110 -12.30 -14.77 -12.49
C GLY A 110 -12.14 -14.90 -10.96
N SER A 111 -10.94 -14.67 -10.42
CA SER A 111 -10.60 -15.02 -9.04
C SER A 111 -10.35 -13.79 -8.16
N ILE A 112 -10.76 -13.88 -6.89
CA ILE A 112 -10.34 -12.96 -5.82
C ILE A 112 -9.23 -13.60 -5.01
N ARG A 113 -8.06 -12.99 -4.98
CA ARG A 113 -6.93 -13.46 -4.14
C ARG A 113 -6.88 -12.66 -2.84
N LEU A 114 -7.34 -13.25 -1.74
CA LEU A 114 -7.03 -12.72 -0.39
C LEU A 114 -5.52 -12.72 -0.16
N THR A 115 -4.99 -11.80 0.62
CA THR A 115 -3.54 -11.66 0.82
C THR A 115 -3.16 -11.80 2.29
N ASN A 116 -1.90 -12.10 2.58
CA ASN A 116 -1.36 -12.10 3.94
C ASN A 116 -1.27 -10.70 4.59
N ARG A 117 -1.75 -9.66 3.89
CA ARG A 117 -1.87 -8.30 4.43
C ARG A 117 -3.32 -7.84 4.48
N GLN A 118 -4.24 -8.76 4.73
CA GLN A 118 -5.65 -8.45 5.01
C GLN A 118 -6.29 -7.56 3.93
N THR A 119 -6.01 -7.87 2.67
CA THR A 119 -6.64 -7.22 1.51
C THR A 119 -6.82 -8.24 0.40
N PHE A 120 -7.52 -7.88 -0.66
CA PHE A 120 -7.71 -8.69 -1.86
C PHE A 120 -6.92 -8.14 -3.05
N GLN A 121 -6.72 -9.02 -4.04
CA GLN A 121 -6.16 -8.70 -5.34
C GLN A 121 -7.03 -9.27 -6.44
N PHE A 122 -7.24 -8.46 -7.47
CA PHE A 122 -7.63 -8.93 -8.79
C PHE A 122 -6.38 -9.20 -9.61
N HIS A 123 -6.42 -10.20 -10.46
CA HIS A 123 -5.39 -10.48 -11.45
C HIS A 123 -6.03 -10.47 -12.83
N GLY A 124 -5.28 -10.08 -13.86
CA GLY A 124 -5.76 -10.20 -15.23
C GLY A 124 -6.74 -9.09 -15.65
N ILE A 125 -6.65 -7.89 -15.06
CA ILE A 125 -7.41 -6.73 -15.53
C ILE A 125 -6.75 -6.18 -16.79
N LEU A 126 -7.46 -6.12 -17.92
CA LEU A 126 -6.94 -5.50 -19.15
C LEU A 126 -6.90 -3.97 -19.04
N LYS A 127 -6.02 -3.30 -19.80
CA LYS A 127 -5.79 -1.83 -19.71
C LYS A 127 -7.06 -1.00 -19.80
N LYS A 128 -7.96 -1.35 -20.72
CA LYS A 128 -9.28 -0.71 -20.86
C LYS A 128 -10.19 -0.83 -19.63
N ASN A 129 -9.98 -1.85 -18.79
CA ASN A 129 -10.80 -2.11 -17.59
C ASN A 129 -10.18 -1.51 -16.32
N VAL A 130 -9.02 -0.84 -16.42
CA VAL A 130 -8.33 -0.26 -15.27
C VAL A 130 -9.10 0.91 -14.67
N LYS A 131 -9.60 1.84 -15.48
CA LYS A 131 -10.43 2.94 -14.96
C LYS A 131 -11.77 2.43 -14.37
N PRO A 132 -12.52 1.54 -15.06
CA PRO A 132 -13.72 0.91 -14.51
C PRO A 132 -13.54 0.25 -13.13
N VAL A 133 -12.44 -0.47 -12.88
CA VAL A 133 -12.24 -1.12 -11.57
C VAL A 133 -12.11 -0.07 -10.44
N HIS A 134 -11.42 1.04 -10.68
CA HIS A 134 -11.26 2.09 -9.67
C HIS A 134 -12.58 2.80 -9.39
N GLN A 135 -13.40 3.05 -10.42
CA GLN A 135 -14.74 3.62 -10.27
C GLN A 135 -15.68 2.66 -9.53
N MET A 136 -15.62 1.36 -9.83
CA MET A 136 -16.36 0.34 -9.10
C MET A 136 -15.99 0.34 -7.62
N LEU A 137 -14.69 0.31 -7.29
CA LEU A 137 -14.21 0.35 -5.90
C LEU A 137 -14.74 1.61 -5.20
N HIS A 138 -14.61 2.77 -5.83
CA HIS A 138 -15.09 4.04 -5.29
C HIS A 138 -16.60 4.01 -5.01
N SER A 139 -17.42 3.44 -5.90
CA SER A 139 -18.87 3.35 -5.75
C SER A 139 -19.32 2.59 -4.49
N VAL A 140 -18.46 1.73 -3.95
CA VAL A 140 -18.69 0.96 -2.71
C VAL A 140 -17.81 1.42 -1.53
N GLY A 141 -17.16 2.58 -1.64
CA GLY A 141 -16.34 3.17 -0.58
C GLY A 141 -14.98 2.49 -0.38
N LEU A 142 -14.42 1.89 -1.43
CA LEU A 142 -13.09 1.31 -1.47
C LEU A 142 -12.14 2.12 -2.38
N ASP A 143 -10.84 1.95 -2.19
CA ASP A 143 -9.80 2.53 -3.06
C ASP A 143 -8.58 1.60 -3.19
N ALA A 144 -7.79 1.83 -4.23
CA ALA A 144 -6.52 1.16 -4.48
C ALA A 144 -5.32 2.09 -4.28
N LEU A 145 -5.56 3.31 -3.78
CA LEU A 145 -4.52 4.30 -3.58
C LEU A 145 -3.53 3.77 -2.55
N ALA A 146 -2.25 3.96 -2.84
CA ALA A 146 -1.18 3.70 -1.91
C ALA A 146 -0.94 2.23 -1.50
N THR A 147 -1.36 1.24 -2.30
CA THR A 147 -1.27 -0.18 -1.85
C THR A 147 0.04 -0.88 -2.26
N ALA A 148 0.92 -0.18 -2.96
CA ALA A 148 2.14 -0.70 -3.54
C ALA A 148 3.27 0.33 -3.57
N ASN A 149 4.42 0.01 -4.17
CA ASN A 149 5.61 0.87 -4.18
C ASN A 149 6.04 1.49 -2.83
N ASP A 150 6.57 2.71 -2.83
CA ASP A 150 7.25 3.40 -1.73
C ASP A 150 6.31 4.27 -0.91
N MET A 151 5.41 3.60 -0.20
CA MET A 151 4.42 4.21 0.67
C MET A 151 4.00 3.26 1.78
N ASN A 152 3.22 3.77 2.73
CA ASN A 152 2.56 2.95 3.74
C ASN A 152 1.63 1.94 3.06
N ARG A 153 1.84 0.66 3.35
CA ARG A 153 1.01 -0.44 2.87
C ARG A 153 -0.23 -0.59 3.75
N ASN A 154 -1.09 -1.52 3.36
CA ASN A 154 -2.28 -1.85 4.14
C ASN A 154 -1.92 -2.08 5.62
N VAL A 155 -2.58 -1.32 6.49
CA VAL A 155 -2.39 -1.39 7.95
C VAL A 155 -3.16 -2.60 8.46
N LEU A 156 -2.44 -3.55 9.07
CA LEU A 156 -3.07 -4.75 9.61
C LEU A 156 -3.68 -4.46 10.99
N CYS A 157 -4.73 -5.21 11.33
CA CYS A 157 -5.29 -5.26 12.66
C CYS A 157 -5.57 -6.73 13.00
N THR A 158 -5.26 -7.21 14.19
CA THR A 158 -5.60 -8.58 14.61
C THR A 158 -7.06 -8.89 14.26
N SER A 159 -7.32 -9.98 13.54
CA SER A 159 -8.67 -10.40 13.18
C SER A 159 -9.29 -11.17 14.35
N ASN A 160 -9.92 -10.45 15.29
CA ASN A 160 -10.42 -11.04 16.53
C ASN A 160 -11.94 -10.91 16.69
N PRO A 161 -12.73 -11.92 16.25
CA PRO A 161 -14.17 -11.94 16.48
C PRO A 161 -14.58 -12.28 17.92
N TYR A 162 -13.65 -12.70 18.79
CA TYR A 162 -13.95 -13.12 20.17
C TYR A 162 -13.99 -11.94 21.15
N GLU A 163 -13.12 -10.95 20.97
CA GLU A 163 -13.06 -9.74 21.80
C GLU A 163 -13.51 -8.51 21.00
N SER A 164 -14.76 -8.54 20.56
CA SER A 164 -15.30 -7.59 19.58
C SER A 164 -15.18 -6.12 19.99
N GLN A 165 -15.19 -5.80 21.30
CA GLN A 165 -15.04 -4.42 21.78
C GLN A 165 -13.62 -3.92 21.59
N LEU A 166 -12.62 -4.66 22.09
CA LEU A 166 -11.21 -4.29 21.92
C LEU A 166 -10.80 -4.33 20.44
N HIS A 167 -11.34 -5.29 19.68
CA HIS A 167 -11.18 -5.33 18.23
C HIS A 167 -11.71 -4.08 17.54
N ALA A 168 -12.91 -3.62 17.89
CA ALA A 168 -13.47 -2.41 17.28
C ALA A 168 -12.59 -1.18 17.55
N GLU A 169 -12.11 -1.00 18.77
CA GLU A 169 -11.22 0.12 19.11
C GLU A 169 -9.86 0.01 18.39
N ALA A 170 -9.24 -1.17 18.36
CA ALA A 170 -7.98 -1.40 17.66
C ALA A 170 -8.11 -1.21 16.14
N TYR A 171 -9.21 -1.69 15.55
CA TYR A 171 -9.54 -1.49 14.14
C TYR A 171 -9.68 0.00 13.81
N GLU A 172 -10.37 0.78 14.63
CA GLU A 172 -10.51 2.23 14.43
C GLU A 172 -9.14 2.93 14.43
N TRP A 173 -8.20 2.50 15.27
CA TRP A 173 -6.83 3.01 15.22
C TRP A 173 -6.07 2.57 13.97
N ALA A 174 -6.20 1.31 13.54
CA ALA A 174 -5.61 0.85 12.28
C ALA A 174 -6.14 1.65 11.08
N LYS A 175 -7.44 1.98 11.08
CA LYS A 175 -8.09 2.82 10.08
C LYS A 175 -7.55 4.26 10.13
N LYS A 176 -7.50 4.88 11.31
CA LYS A 176 -6.95 6.24 11.49
C LYS A 176 -5.50 6.34 11.04
N ILE A 177 -4.65 5.36 11.36
CA ILE A 177 -3.25 5.32 10.91
C ILE A 177 -3.18 5.15 9.39
N SER A 178 -4.02 4.27 8.81
CA SER A 178 -4.11 4.10 7.35
C SER A 178 -4.47 5.40 6.65
N GLU A 179 -5.42 6.15 7.18
CA GLU A 179 -5.86 7.45 6.65
C GLU A 179 -4.82 8.55 6.87
N HIS A 180 -4.17 8.59 8.04
CA HIS A 180 -3.14 9.58 8.38
C HIS A 180 -1.91 9.49 7.49
N LEU A 181 -1.55 8.28 7.07
CA LEU A 181 -0.37 8.00 6.24
C LEU A 181 -0.69 7.84 4.74
N LEU A 182 -1.89 8.24 4.30
CA LEU A 182 -2.21 8.33 2.87
C LEU A 182 -1.42 9.48 2.23
N PRO A 183 -1.02 9.35 0.96
CA PRO A 183 -0.48 10.47 0.22
C PRO A 183 -1.58 11.52 0.00
N ARG A 184 -1.26 12.77 0.30
CA ARG A 184 -2.04 13.97 0.02
C ARG A 184 -1.83 14.37 -1.43
N THR A 185 -2.47 13.61 -2.32
CA THR A 185 -2.50 13.89 -3.76
C THR A 185 -3.92 13.79 -4.30
N ARG A 186 -4.26 14.65 -5.25
CA ARG A 186 -5.49 14.55 -6.04
C ARG A 186 -5.37 13.64 -7.26
N ALA A 187 -4.16 13.19 -7.62
CA ALA A 187 -3.91 12.42 -8.84
C ALA A 187 -4.81 11.20 -9.01
N TYR A 188 -5.10 10.48 -7.91
CA TYR A 188 -5.99 9.33 -7.95
C TYR A 188 -7.42 9.70 -8.38
N ALA A 189 -7.97 10.77 -7.81
CA ALA A 189 -9.32 11.24 -8.14
C ALA A 189 -9.40 11.78 -9.56
N GLU A 190 -8.37 12.52 -10.00
CA GLU A 190 -8.30 13.10 -11.34
C GLU A 190 -8.19 12.02 -12.43
N ILE A 191 -7.30 11.03 -12.25
CA ILE A 191 -7.05 10.00 -13.27
C ILE A 191 -8.20 9.00 -13.34
N TRP A 192 -8.66 8.51 -12.17
CA TRP A 192 -9.52 7.34 -12.10
C TRP A 192 -10.99 7.65 -11.90
N LEU A 193 -11.33 8.80 -11.28
CA LEU A 193 -12.70 9.12 -10.85
C LEU A 193 -13.34 10.27 -11.63
N ASP A 194 -12.69 10.75 -12.71
CA ASP A 194 -13.17 11.85 -13.55
C ASP A 194 -13.44 13.15 -12.78
N GLN A 195 -12.75 13.37 -11.66
CA GLN A 195 -12.88 14.61 -10.90
C GLN A 195 -12.06 15.73 -11.55
N GLU A 196 -12.63 16.94 -11.58
CA GLU A 196 -11.97 18.10 -12.17
C GLU A 196 -10.64 18.43 -11.48
N LYS A 197 -9.66 18.82 -12.31
CA LYS A 197 -8.39 19.39 -11.84
C LYS A 197 -8.71 20.74 -11.22
N VAL A 198 -8.47 20.86 -9.91
CA VAL A 198 -8.57 22.13 -9.20
C VAL A 198 -7.22 22.83 -9.35
N ALA A 199 -7.23 24.15 -9.60
CA ALA A 199 -6.01 24.96 -9.68
C ALA A 199 -5.40 25.18 -8.28
N THR A 200 -5.00 24.09 -7.63
CA THR A 200 -4.31 24.05 -6.34
C THR A 200 -3.10 23.15 -6.47
N THR A 201 -1.97 23.55 -5.90
CA THR A 201 -0.78 22.70 -5.84
C THR A 201 -1.01 21.68 -4.73
N ASP A 202 -0.83 20.39 -5.03
CA ASP A 202 -0.76 19.37 -3.98
C ASP A 202 0.47 19.65 -3.10
N GLU A 203 0.38 19.31 -1.82
CA GLU A 203 1.49 19.34 -0.87
C GLU A 203 1.52 18.01 -0.10
N GLU A 204 2.70 17.42 0.04
CA GLU A 204 2.89 16.15 0.75
C GLU A 204 3.78 16.35 1.99
N PRO A 205 3.20 16.66 3.16
CA PRO A 205 3.96 17.05 4.35
C PRO A 205 4.49 15.87 5.17
N ILE A 206 3.93 14.66 5.02
CA ILE A 206 4.34 13.50 5.83
C ILE A 206 5.32 12.63 5.03
N LEU A 207 4.98 12.30 3.79
CA LEU A 207 5.78 11.37 2.98
C LEU A 207 6.91 12.10 2.22
N GLY A 208 6.88 13.43 2.16
CA GLY A 208 7.84 14.24 1.40
C GLY A 208 7.61 14.21 -0.12
N GLN A 209 8.37 15.06 -0.84
CA GLN A 209 8.21 15.27 -2.29
C GLN A 209 8.46 14.00 -3.12
N THR A 210 9.29 13.09 -2.63
CA THR A 210 9.60 11.82 -3.28
C THR A 210 8.96 10.64 -2.56
N TYR A 211 7.97 10.87 -1.68
CA TYR A 211 7.38 9.81 -0.85
C TYR A 211 8.46 9.08 -0.04
N LEU A 212 8.15 7.88 0.46
CA LEU A 212 9.11 7.12 1.26
C LEU A 212 10.27 6.60 0.39
N PRO A 213 11.43 6.26 0.99
CA PRO A 213 12.51 5.58 0.27
C PRO A 213 12.15 4.14 -0.14
N ARG A 214 11.22 3.52 0.62
CA ARG A 214 10.70 2.18 0.32
C ARG A 214 9.32 1.98 0.92
N LYS A 215 8.70 0.83 0.57
CA LYS A 215 7.47 0.35 1.21
C LYS A 215 7.60 0.39 2.74
N PHE A 216 6.54 0.81 3.41
CA PHE A 216 6.46 0.84 4.87
C PHE A 216 5.22 0.06 5.32
N LYS A 217 5.33 -0.74 6.37
CA LYS A 217 4.28 -1.66 6.81
C LYS A 217 3.97 -1.42 8.28
N THR A 218 2.69 -1.21 8.54
CA THR A 218 2.19 -0.95 9.88
C THR A 218 1.20 -2.03 10.33
N THR A 219 1.19 -2.37 11.62
CA THR A 219 0.17 -3.25 12.23
C THR A 219 -0.33 -2.71 13.57
N VAL A 220 -1.57 -3.03 13.90
CA VAL A 220 -2.16 -2.95 15.23
C VAL A 220 -2.43 -4.37 15.71
N VAL A 221 -1.96 -4.73 16.90
CA VAL A 221 -1.94 -6.11 17.40
C VAL A 221 -2.71 -6.19 18.70
N ILE A 222 -3.55 -7.22 18.87
CA ILE A 222 -4.26 -7.47 20.12
C ILE A 222 -3.68 -8.73 20.78
N PRO A 223 -2.94 -8.60 21.90
CA PRO A 223 -2.46 -9.75 22.65
C PRO A 223 -3.61 -10.67 23.12
N PRO A 224 -3.37 -11.99 23.26
CA PRO A 224 -2.11 -12.69 23.04
C PRO A 224 -1.87 -13.13 21.58
N GLN A 225 -2.69 -12.68 20.62
CA GLN A 225 -2.62 -13.11 19.23
C GLN A 225 -1.50 -12.37 18.49
N ASN A 226 -0.85 -13.06 17.56
CA ASN A 226 0.13 -12.50 16.63
C ASN A 226 -0.12 -13.01 15.19
N ASP A 227 -1.40 -13.10 14.82
CA ASP A 227 -1.88 -13.49 13.49
C ASP A 227 -1.37 -12.55 12.38
N ILE A 228 -1.12 -11.28 12.72
CA ILE A 228 -0.60 -10.24 11.82
C ILE A 228 0.93 -10.29 11.62
N ASP A 229 1.63 -11.22 12.30
CA ASP A 229 3.08 -11.40 12.29
C ASP A 229 3.89 -10.09 12.48
N LEU A 230 3.77 -9.48 13.67
CA LEU A 230 4.29 -8.11 13.94
C LEU A 230 5.79 -7.97 13.64
N HIS A 231 6.59 -9.03 13.82
CA HIS A 231 8.03 -8.94 13.60
C HIS A 231 8.43 -8.81 12.12
N ALA A 232 7.49 -8.96 11.18
CA ALA A 232 7.68 -8.76 9.75
C ALA A 232 7.37 -7.33 9.25
N ASN A 233 7.10 -6.39 10.17
CA ASN A 233 6.60 -5.05 9.87
C ASN A 233 7.48 -3.94 10.45
N ASP A 234 7.49 -2.81 9.75
CA ASP A 234 8.30 -1.65 10.06
C ASP A 234 7.83 -0.96 11.37
N MET A 235 6.52 -0.88 11.61
CA MET A 235 5.93 -0.23 12.78
C MET A 235 4.74 -1.03 13.34
N ASN A 236 4.72 -1.27 14.65
CA ASN A 236 3.75 -2.15 15.28
C ASN A 236 3.21 -1.53 16.57
N PHE A 237 1.89 -1.41 16.66
CA PHE A 237 1.19 -0.93 17.85
C PHE A 237 0.52 -2.12 18.56
N VAL A 238 1.09 -2.57 19.67
CA VAL A 238 0.57 -3.68 20.47
C VAL A 238 -0.39 -3.12 21.52
N ALA A 239 -1.67 -3.46 21.40
CA ALA A 239 -2.75 -2.98 22.24
C ALA A 239 -2.52 -3.30 23.72
N ILE A 240 -2.68 -2.27 24.55
CA ILE A 240 -2.71 -2.38 26.01
C ILE A 240 -4.10 -1.99 26.46
N ALA A 241 -4.76 -2.89 27.19
CA ALA A 241 -6.12 -2.70 27.66
C ALA A 241 -6.20 -2.71 29.19
N GLU A 242 -7.04 -1.83 29.73
CA GLU A 242 -7.45 -1.82 31.14
C GLU A 242 -8.96 -2.02 31.20
N ASN A 243 -9.41 -2.99 32.00
CA ASN A 243 -10.83 -3.33 32.14
C ASN A 243 -11.57 -3.56 30.80
N GLY A 244 -10.88 -4.14 29.81
CA GLY A 244 -11.43 -4.42 28.47
C GLY A 244 -11.52 -3.22 27.53
N LYS A 245 -10.95 -2.07 27.91
CA LYS A 245 -10.87 -0.86 27.06
C LYS A 245 -9.44 -0.57 26.67
N LEU A 246 -9.23 -0.11 25.43
CA LEU A 246 -7.91 0.23 24.94
C LEU A 246 -7.42 1.52 25.64
N VAL A 247 -6.23 1.49 26.24
CA VAL A 247 -5.65 2.65 26.95
C VAL A 247 -4.38 3.18 26.27
N GLY A 248 -3.71 2.34 25.49
CA GLY A 248 -2.51 2.74 24.76
C GLY A 248 -1.89 1.59 23.99
N PHE A 249 -0.66 1.81 23.54
CA PHE A 249 0.09 0.85 22.74
C PHE A 249 1.54 0.72 23.22
N ASN A 250 2.07 -0.49 23.21
CA ASN A 250 3.52 -0.68 23.10
C ASN A 250 3.92 -0.59 21.62
N LEU A 251 4.99 0.14 21.33
CA LEU A 251 5.53 0.33 20.00
C LEU A 251 6.71 -0.61 19.75
N LEU A 252 6.69 -1.35 18.63
CA LEU A 252 7.84 -2.10 18.12
C LEU A 252 8.19 -1.65 16.68
N VAL A 253 9.49 -1.47 16.39
CA VAL A 253 9.97 -0.88 15.13
C VAL A 253 11.07 -1.71 14.44
N GLY A 254 11.10 -1.69 13.11
CA GLY A 254 12.22 -2.13 12.27
C GLY A 254 12.22 -3.61 11.92
N GLY A 255 11.04 -4.25 11.90
CA GLY A 255 10.88 -5.61 11.41
C GLY A 255 10.89 -5.68 9.88
N GLY A 256 11.42 -6.75 9.30
CA GLY A 256 11.50 -6.88 7.85
C GLY A 256 12.07 -8.22 7.39
N LEU A 257 11.58 -8.73 6.26
CA LEU A 257 11.90 -10.07 5.76
C LEU A 257 12.78 -10.07 4.50
N SER A 258 13.08 -8.91 3.92
CA SER A 258 13.73 -8.83 2.62
C SER A 258 15.19 -9.29 2.71
N ILE A 259 15.58 -10.19 1.82
CA ILE A 259 16.96 -10.68 1.66
C ILE A 259 17.32 -10.73 0.18
N GLU A 260 18.61 -10.75 -0.11
CA GLU A 260 19.19 -11.05 -1.41
C GLU A 260 20.08 -12.30 -1.29
N HIS A 261 19.82 -13.31 -2.13
CA HIS A 261 20.56 -14.57 -2.06
C HIS A 261 22.06 -14.35 -2.27
N GLY A 262 22.87 -14.86 -1.34
CA GLY A 262 24.33 -14.71 -1.35
C GLY A 262 24.84 -13.39 -0.74
N ASN A 263 23.98 -12.39 -0.53
CA ASN A 263 24.38 -11.11 0.06
C ASN A 263 24.14 -11.09 1.58
N LYS A 264 25.19 -11.41 2.33
CA LYS A 264 25.18 -11.43 3.81
C LYS A 264 24.93 -10.07 4.47
N LYS A 265 24.96 -8.96 3.72
CA LYS A 265 24.63 -7.61 4.24
C LYS A 265 23.12 -7.37 4.30
N THR A 266 22.33 -8.20 3.61
CA THR A 266 20.87 -8.21 3.71
C THR A 266 20.42 -9.38 4.56
N TYR A 267 19.49 -9.15 5.48
CA TYR A 267 19.00 -10.17 6.41
C TYR A 267 17.60 -9.82 6.89
N ALA A 268 16.83 -10.84 7.27
CA ALA A 268 15.59 -10.64 7.98
C ALA A 268 15.87 -10.13 9.41
N ARG A 269 15.03 -9.23 9.91
CA ARG A 269 15.16 -8.61 11.23
C ARG A 269 13.81 -8.62 11.93
N THR A 270 13.78 -8.98 13.20
CA THR A 270 12.60 -8.83 14.05
C THR A 270 12.45 -7.38 14.53
N ALA A 271 11.21 -6.91 14.68
CA ALA A 271 10.95 -5.59 15.27
C ALA A 271 11.45 -5.51 16.73
N SER A 272 11.95 -4.34 17.15
CA SER A 272 12.48 -4.08 18.50
C SER A 272 11.54 -3.18 19.29
N GLU A 273 11.40 -3.44 20.59
CA GLU A 273 10.60 -2.63 21.50
C GLU A 273 11.18 -1.21 21.64
N PHE A 274 10.31 -0.21 21.51
CA PHE A 274 10.62 1.20 21.74
C PHE A 274 10.07 1.68 23.09
N GLY A 275 8.83 1.32 23.40
CA GLY A 275 8.18 1.71 24.66
C GLY A 275 6.67 1.86 24.52
N TYR A 276 6.05 2.33 25.60
CA TYR A 276 4.61 2.57 25.69
C TYR A 276 4.23 3.99 25.27
N LEU A 277 3.05 4.15 24.68
CA LEU A 277 2.41 5.44 24.45
C LEU A 277 0.90 5.39 24.78
N PRO A 278 0.34 6.42 25.44
CA PRO A 278 -1.10 6.64 25.51
C PRO A 278 -1.74 6.82 24.14
N LEU A 279 -3.04 6.48 24.03
CA LEU A 279 -3.79 6.54 22.77
C LEU A 279 -3.71 7.88 22.03
N GLU A 280 -3.75 8.99 22.75
CA GLU A 280 -3.77 10.34 22.16
C GLU A 280 -2.51 10.68 21.34
N HIS A 281 -1.40 9.99 21.60
CA HIS A 281 -0.14 10.20 20.89
C HIS A 281 0.05 9.29 19.67
N THR A 282 -0.88 8.37 19.39
CA THR A 282 -0.71 7.32 18.37
C THR A 282 -0.36 7.87 16.99
N LEU A 283 -1.11 8.86 16.49
CA LEU A 283 -0.87 9.41 15.15
C LEU A 283 0.41 10.25 15.07
N ALA A 284 0.69 11.04 16.11
CA ALA A 284 1.91 11.84 16.18
C ALA A 284 3.16 10.94 16.22
N VAL A 285 3.10 9.83 16.97
CA VAL A 285 4.18 8.83 16.99
C VAL A 285 4.28 8.10 15.65
N ALA A 286 3.17 7.72 15.02
CA ALA A 286 3.19 7.10 13.70
C ALA A 286 3.88 7.99 12.66
N GLU A 287 3.55 9.29 12.64
CA GLU A 287 4.18 10.30 11.78
C GLU A 287 5.66 10.48 12.10
N ALA A 288 6.02 10.59 13.38
CA ALA A 288 7.41 10.74 13.81
C ALA A 288 8.29 9.56 13.36
N VAL A 289 7.78 8.33 13.45
CA VAL A 289 8.50 7.14 12.97
C VAL A 289 8.65 7.14 11.45
N VAL A 290 7.62 7.57 10.71
CA VAL A 290 7.63 7.61 9.24
C VAL A 290 8.56 8.70 8.69
N THR A 291 8.71 9.81 9.41
CA THR A 291 9.51 10.98 8.99
C THR A 291 10.98 10.92 9.43
N THR A 292 11.37 9.95 10.26
CA THR A 292 12.75 9.74 10.74
C THR A 292 13.55 8.85 9.80
#